data_AF-A0A5C1AAF5-F1
#
_entry.id   AF-A0A5C1AAF5-F1
#
_cell.length_a   1.000
_cell.length_b   1.000
_cell.length_c   1.000
_cell.angle_alpha   90.00
_cell.angle_beta   90.00
_cell.angle_gamma   90.00
#
_symmetry.space_group_name_H-M   'P 1'
#
loop_
_entity.id
_entity.type
_entity.pdbx_description
1 polymer ?
#
loop_
_entity_poly.entity_id
_entity_poly.type
_entity_poly.pdbx_seq_one_letter_code
_entity_poly.pdbx_strand_id
1 'polypeptide(L)'
;MAGFTPRQIHPTAERELFALGYGITNVVRRASAAADELADAEMVAGGKRLRAKVKRYAPRFLAVLGIGAYRVAFGLPKADVGLQPEAIGGTRVWVLPNPSGLNAHYAAGKLAAVFAELFATSRPGV
;
A
#
# COMPACT_ATOMS: atom_id res chain seq x y z
N MET A 1 -3.57 -6.84 15.96
CA MET A 1 -3.51 -7.21 14.53
C MET A 1 -4.70 -6.58 13.81
N ALA A 2 -4.57 -6.23 12.53
CA ALA A 2 -5.60 -5.49 11.78
C ALA A 2 -6.68 -6.36 11.10
N GLY A 3 -6.60 -7.69 11.22
CA GLY A 3 -7.65 -8.61 10.74
C GLY A 3 -7.45 -9.21 9.34
N PHE A 4 -6.47 -8.75 8.55
CA PHE A 4 -6.24 -9.27 7.20
C PHE A 4 -5.89 -10.76 7.17
N THR A 5 -5.10 -11.25 8.13
CA THR A 5 -4.67 -12.65 8.19
C THR A 5 -5.16 -13.31 9.48
N PRO A 6 -5.47 -14.62 9.46
CA PRO A 6 -5.95 -15.34 10.65
C PRO A 6 -4.84 -15.54 11.71
N ARG A 7 -3.58 -15.44 11.28
CA ARG A 7 -2.38 -15.52 12.13
C ARG A 7 -1.26 -14.67 11.53
N GLN A 8 -0.15 -14.54 12.26
CA GLN A 8 1.08 -14.00 11.68
C GLN A 8 1.64 -14.97 10.63
N ILE A 9 1.85 -14.48 9.40
CA ILE A 9 2.42 -15.25 8.29
C ILE A 9 3.91 -14.93 8.23
N HIS A 10 4.75 -15.96 8.18
CA HIS A 10 6.20 -15.80 8.04
C HIS A 10 6.53 -15.30 6.62
N PRO A 11 7.56 -14.45 6.40
CA PRO A 11 7.87 -13.90 5.08
C PRO A 11 8.09 -14.97 3.98
N THR A 12 8.63 -16.14 4.33
CA THR A 12 8.81 -17.26 3.38
C THR A 12 7.50 -17.90 2.92
N ALA A 13 6.39 -17.61 3.60
CA ALA A 13 5.06 -18.13 3.33
C ALA A 13 4.18 -17.09 2.61
N GLU A 14 4.77 -16.10 1.91
CA GLU A 14 4.04 -15.06 1.17
C GLU A 14 2.93 -15.61 0.25
N ARG A 15 3.14 -16.79 -0.34
CA ARG A 15 2.14 -17.44 -1.22
C ARG A 15 0.82 -17.74 -0.53
N GLU A 16 0.78 -17.87 0.79
CA GLU A 16 -0.47 -18.05 1.56
C GLU A 16 -1.41 -16.85 1.41
N LEU A 17 -0.89 -15.66 1.12
CA LEU A 17 -1.69 -14.45 0.90
C LEU A 17 -2.60 -14.56 -0.32
N PHE A 18 -2.18 -15.29 -1.36
CA PHE A 18 -3.01 -15.49 -2.55
C PHE A 18 -4.26 -16.31 -2.24
N ALA A 19 -4.16 -17.31 -1.35
CA ALA A 19 -5.31 -18.08 -0.89
C ALA A 19 -6.32 -17.22 -0.11
N LEU A 20 -5.86 -16.12 0.48
CA LEU A 20 -6.70 -15.12 1.17
C LEU A 20 -7.20 -14.01 0.23
N GLY A 21 -6.91 -14.09 -1.07
CA GLY A 21 -7.31 -13.09 -2.06
C GLY A 21 -6.47 -11.81 -2.06
N TYR A 22 -5.30 -11.82 -1.44
CA TYR A 22 -4.39 -10.67 -1.40
C TYR A 22 -3.23 -10.83 -2.38
N GLY A 23 -2.75 -9.70 -2.90
CA GLY A 23 -1.51 -9.63 -3.68
C GLY A 23 -0.58 -8.57 -3.12
N ILE A 24 0.73 -8.81 -3.24
CA ILE A 24 1.79 -7.86 -2.85
C ILE A 24 2.56 -7.44 -4.10
N THR A 25 2.92 -6.16 -4.17
CA THR A 25 3.80 -5.63 -5.21
C THR A 25 4.56 -4.42 -4.68
N ASN A 26 5.73 -4.16 -5.25
CA ASN A 26 6.51 -2.95 -4.98
C ASN A 26 6.25 -1.89 -6.07
N VAL A 27 6.29 -0.62 -5.68
CA VAL A 27 6.24 0.55 -6.60
C VAL A 27 7.53 0.63 -7.42
N VAL A 28 8.67 0.43 -6.76
CA VAL A 28 10.00 0.40 -7.38
C VAL A 28 10.64 -0.97 -7.16
N ARG A 29 11.33 -1.48 -8.19
CA ARG A 29 11.93 -2.85 -8.18
C ARG A 29 13.28 -2.93 -7.47
N ARG A 30 13.99 -1.80 -7.31
CA ARG A 30 15.32 -1.77 -6.70
C ARG A 30 15.17 -1.83 -5.17
N ALA A 31 15.90 -2.74 -4.53
CA ALA A 31 16.10 -2.69 -3.10
C ALA A 31 16.98 -1.48 -2.78
N SER A 32 16.42 -0.46 -2.14
CA SER A 32 17.18 0.61 -1.49
C SER A 32 17.03 0.44 0.02
N ALA A 33 18.10 0.73 0.77
CA ALA A 33 18.07 0.63 2.23
C ALA A 33 17.10 1.66 2.85
N ALA A 34 16.83 2.75 2.14
CA ALA A 34 15.83 3.77 2.47
C ALA A 34 14.99 4.15 1.23
N ALA A 35 13.72 4.50 1.45
CA ALA A 35 12.85 5.02 0.39
C ALA A 35 13.35 6.36 -0.19
N ASP A 36 14.20 7.07 0.57
CA ASP A 36 14.72 8.40 0.25
C ASP A 36 15.92 8.37 -0.72
N GLU A 37 16.45 7.19 -1.05
CA GLU A 37 17.51 7.00 -2.05
C GLU A 37 16.98 6.74 -3.47
N LEU A 38 15.66 6.74 -3.65
CA LEU A 38 15.03 6.56 -4.95
C LEU A 38 14.83 7.93 -5.59
N ALA A 39 15.39 8.13 -6.78
CA ALA A 39 15.19 9.38 -7.50
C ALA A 39 13.70 9.56 -7.85
N ASP A 40 13.19 10.80 -7.77
CA ASP A 40 11.79 11.12 -8.08
C ASP A 40 11.34 10.55 -9.43
N ALA A 41 12.23 10.58 -10.44
CA ALA A 41 11.97 10.01 -11.76
C ALA A 41 11.69 8.49 -11.71
N GLU A 42 12.41 7.74 -10.89
CA GLU A 42 12.20 6.30 -10.71
C GLU A 42 10.87 6.02 -10.01
N MET A 43 10.52 6.84 -9.03
CA MET A 43 9.28 6.76 -8.28
C MET A 43 8.07 7.06 -9.19
N VAL A 44 8.17 8.10 -10.01
CA VAL A 44 7.16 8.43 -11.04
C VAL A 44 7.02 7.30 -12.06
N ALA A 45 8.13 6.72 -12.53
CA ALA A 45 8.10 5.56 -13.43
C ALA A 45 7.48 4.33 -12.74
N GLY A 46 7.76 4.14 -11.45
CA GLY A 46 7.14 3.12 -10.60
C GLY A 46 5.64 3.28 -10.48
N GLY A 47 5.17 4.50 -10.21
CA GLY A 47 3.75 4.85 -10.17
C GLY A 47 3.04 4.52 -11.48
N LYS A 48 3.63 4.85 -12.64
CA LYS A 48 3.09 4.48 -13.96
C LYS A 48 2.92 2.97 -14.12
N ARG A 49 3.94 2.18 -13.75
CA ARG A 49 3.88 0.72 -13.79
C ARG A 49 2.84 0.15 -12.83
N LEU A 50 2.71 0.72 -11.63
CA LEU A 50 1.72 0.30 -10.66
C LEU A 50 0.30 0.56 -11.17
N ARG A 51 0.02 1.75 -11.73
CA ARG A 51 -1.28 2.07 -12.35
C ARG A 51 -1.63 1.08 -13.45
N ALA A 52 -0.66 0.69 -14.30
CA ALA A 52 -0.87 -0.30 -15.34
C ALA A 52 -1.22 -1.70 -14.77
N LYS A 53 -0.50 -2.15 -13.74
CA LYS A 53 -0.83 -3.41 -13.03
C LYS A 53 -2.23 -3.37 -12.43
N VAL A 54 -2.58 -2.29 -11.74
CA VAL A 54 -3.89 -2.14 -11.09
C VAL A 54 -5.01 -2.17 -12.13
N LYS A 55 -4.86 -1.47 -13.25
CA LYS A 55 -5.82 -1.53 -14.36
C LYS A 55 -5.95 -2.95 -14.95
N ARG A 56 -4.85 -3.71 -15.02
CA ARG A 56 -4.85 -5.09 -15.55
C ARG A 56 -5.54 -6.08 -14.62
N TYR A 57 -5.23 -6.03 -13.32
CA TYR A 57 -5.71 -7.02 -12.34
C TYR A 57 -7.00 -6.59 -11.64
N ALA A 58 -7.40 -5.32 -11.77
CA ALA A 58 -8.63 -4.72 -11.24
C ALA A 58 -8.97 -5.15 -9.79
N PRO A 59 -8.05 -5.03 -8.82
CA PRO A 59 -8.37 -5.36 -7.44
C PRO A 59 -9.42 -4.38 -6.89
N ARG A 60 -10.20 -4.81 -5.90
CA ARG A 60 -11.18 -3.93 -5.23
C ARG A 60 -10.49 -2.74 -4.54
N PHE A 61 -9.30 -2.97 -4.00
CA PHE A 61 -8.49 -1.98 -3.30
C PHE A 61 -7.01 -2.09 -3.67
N LEU A 62 -6.35 -0.94 -3.69
CA LEU A 62 -4.90 -0.82 -3.67
C LEU A 62 -4.51 -0.12 -2.37
N ALA A 63 -3.65 -0.76 -1.56
CA ALA A 63 -3.04 -0.12 -0.40
C ALA A 63 -1.58 0.24 -0.71
N VAL A 64 -1.22 1.52 -0.61
CA VAL A 64 0.15 2.01 -0.80
C VAL A 64 0.75 2.35 0.55
N LEU A 65 1.88 1.71 0.88
CA LEU A 65 2.60 1.92 2.14
C LEU A 65 3.67 3.00 1.95
N GLY A 66 3.47 4.16 2.57
CA GLY A 66 4.38 5.31 2.53
C GLY A 66 3.78 6.49 1.77
N ILE A 67 3.38 7.52 2.54
CA ILE A 67 2.78 8.75 1.99
C ILE A 67 3.74 9.53 1.08
N GLY A 68 5.02 9.66 1.44
CA GLY A 68 6.01 10.38 0.61
C GLY A 68 6.17 9.73 -0.78
N ALA A 69 6.41 8.42 -0.80
CA ALA A 69 6.50 7.64 -2.03
C ALA A 69 5.21 7.74 -2.88
N TYR A 70 4.03 7.71 -2.24
CA TYR A 70 2.77 7.91 -2.94
C TYR A 70 2.66 9.29 -3.58
N ARG A 71 2.92 10.37 -2.82
CA ARG A 71 2.86 11.75 -3.30
C ARG A 71 3.72 11.95 -4.54
N VAL A 72 4.96 11.43 -4.53
CA VAL A 72 5.88 11.50 -5.67
C VAL A 72 5.42 10.60 -6.82
N ALA A 73 5.14 9.31 -6.58
CA ALA A 73 4.78 8.34 -7.62
C ALA A 73 3.49 8.72 -8.37
N PHE A 74 2.56 9.38 -7.68
CA PHE A 74 1.25 9.73 -8.22
C PHE A 74 1.12 11.21 -8.61
N GLY A 75 2.11 12.05 -8.28
CA GLY A 75 2.07 13.49 -8.53
C GLY A 75 1.03 14.23 -7.69
N LEU A 76 0.80 13.77 -6.45
CA LEU A 76 -0.25 14.25 -5.56
C LEU A 76 0.35 14.83 -4.27
N PRO A 77 0.98 16.02 -4.30
CA PRO A 77 1.76 16.54 -3.16
C PRO A 77 0.94 16.77 -1.89
N LYS A 78 -0.39 16.90 -2.00
CA LYS A 78 -1.33 17.13 -0.89
C LYS A 78 -2.09 15.87 -0.45
N ALA A 79 -1.76 14.69 -0.98
CA ALA A 79 -2.42 13.45 -0.56
C ALA A 79 -2.18 13.16 0.93
N ASP A 80 -3.19 12.63 1.62
CA ASP A 80 -3.14 12.29 3.04
C ASP A 80 -3.29 10.78 3.28
N VAL A 81 -3.01 10.32 4.50
CA VAL A 81 -3.24 8.92 4.91
C VAL A 81 -4.75 8.63 4.91
N GLY A 82 -5.15 7.47 4.40
CA GLY A 82 -6.55 7.06 4.32
C GLY A 82 -7.01 6.75 2.89
N LEU A 83 -8.33 6.66 2.71
CA LEU A 83 -8.96 6.52 1.40
C LEU A 83 -8.71 7.78 0.56
N GLN A 84 -8.24 7.58 -0.67
CA GLN A 84 -8.02 8.67 -1.62
C GLN A 84 -9.28 8.95 -2.44
N PRO A 85 -9.54 10.21 -2.82
CA PRO A 85 -10.69 10.56 -3.64
C PRO A 85 -10.60 9.98 -5.06
N GLU A 86 -9.39 9.88 -5.65
CA GLU A 86 -9.22 9.29 -6.96
C GLU A 86 -9.04 7.78 -6.93
N ALA A 87 -9.85 7.08 -7.73
CA ALA A 87 -9.69 5.66 -8.04
C ALA A 87 -8.75 5.44 -9.24
N ILE A 88 -8.25 4.21 -9.38
CA ILE A 88 -7.58 3.74 -10.60
C ILE A 88 -8.53 2.79 -11.32
N GLY A 89 -9.33 3.31 -12.26
CA GLY A 89 -10.46 2.55 -12.79
C GLY A 89 -11.47 2.28 -11.67
N GLY A 90 -11.89 1.01 -11.49
CA GLY A 90 -12.75 0.59 -10.38
C GLY A 90 -12.03 0.34 -9.04
N THR A 91 -10.69 0.44 -9.01
CA THR A 91 -9.89 0.17 -7.81
C THR A 91 -9.82 1.40 -6.90
N ARG A 92 -10.32 1.28 -5.67
CA ARG A 92 -10.16 2.31 -4.63
C ARG A 92 -8.72 2.33 -4.11
N VAL A 93 -8.15 3.51 -3.92
CA VAL A 93 -6.77 3.68 -3.46
C VAL A 93 -6.76 4.08 -1.99
N TRP A 94 -5.95 3.41 -1.19
CA TRP A 94 -5.72 3.71 0.22
C TRP A 94 -4.24 3.98 0.44
N VAL A 95 -3.92 5.05 1.16
CA VAL A 95 -2.55 5.38 1.55
C VAL A 95 -2.39 5.06 3.02
N LEU A 96 -1.37 4.28 3.34
CA LEU A 96 -1.05 3.82 4.68
C LEU A 96 0.35 4.34 5.06
N PRO A 97 0.65 4.57 6.36
CA PRO A 97 2.02 4.84 6.78
C PRO A 97 2.92 3.63 6.50
N ASN A 98 4.22 3.85 6.28
CA ASN A 98 5.17 2.77 6.05
C ASN A 98 5.53 2.09 7.39
N PRO A 99 5.38 0.76 7.53
CA PRO A 99 5.69 0.02 8.76
C PRO A 99 7.19 -0.10 9.11
N SER A 100 8.11 0.38 8.27
CA SER A 100 9.55 0.31 8.53
C SER A 100 9.93 0.99 9.87
N GLY A 101 10.74 0.31 10.69
CA GLY A 101 11.22 0.80 12.00
C GLY A 101 12.10 2.05 11.94
N LEU A 102 12.52 2.47 10.74
CA LEU A 102 13.21 3.75 10.51
C LEU A 102 12.25 4.96 10.61
N ASN A 103 10.93 4.76 10.52
CA ASN A 103 9.92 5.79 10.74
C ASN A 103 9.42 5.80 12.19
N ALA A 104 10.28 6.22 13.13
CA ALA A 104 9.97 6.33 14.56
C ALA A 104 8.84 7.33 14.91
N HIS A 105 8.28 8.04 13.92
CA HIS A 105 7.24 9.05 14.10
C HIS A 105 5.79 8.51 14.10
N TYR A 106 5.55 7.27 13.66
CA TYR A 106 4.22 6.66 13.72
C TYR A 106 4.13 5.61 14.83
N ALA A 107 3.46 5.94 15.92
CA ALA A 107 3.17 4.99 16.99
C ALA A 107 2.43 3.76 16.42
N ALA A 108 2.87 2.56 16.81
CA ALA A 108 2.33 1.29 16.32
C ALA A 108 0.79 1.19 16.42
N GLY A 109 0.19 1.84 17.42
CA GLY A 109 -1.27 1.93 17.58
C GLY A 109 -1.98 2.68 16.44
N LYS A 110 -1.40 3.77 15.92
CA LYS A 110 -1.96 4.51 14.78
C LYS A 110 -1.88 3.70 13.49
N LEU A 111 -0.80 2.95 13.29
CA LEU A 111 -0.66 2.05 12.16
C LEU A 111 -1.73 0.95 12.17
N ALA A 112 -1.95 0.32 13.33
CA ALA A 112 -2.98 -0.71 13.48
C ALA A 112 -4.40 -0.17 13.18
N ALA A 113 -4.71 1.06 13.62
CA ALA A 113 -6.02 1.67 13.40
C ALA A 113 -6.33 1.89 11.91
N VAL A 114 -5.42 2.49 11.15
CA VAL A 114 -5.66 2.77 9.71
C VAL A 114 -5.75 1.47 8.90
N PHE A 115 -4.95 0.45 9.26
CA PHE A 115 -5.07 -0.86 8.65
C PHE A 115 -6.41 -1.54 8.99
N ALA A 116 -6.90 -1.41 10.24
CA ALA A 116 -8.18 -1.97 10.65
C ALA A 116 -9.36 -1.28 9.92
N GLU A 117 -9.27 0.03 9.69
CA GLU A 117 -10.26 0.78 8.91
C GLU A 117 -10.33 0.31 7.45
N LEU A 118 -9.16 0.12 6.80
CA LEU A 118 -9.11 -0.49 5.47
C LEU A 118 -9.71 -1.90 5.50
N PHE A 119 -9.36 -2.72 6.49
CA PHE A 119 -9.90 -4.08 6.60
C PHE A 119 -11.42 -4.06 6.68
N ALA A 120 -12.00 -3.28 7.61
CA ALA A 120 -13.43 -3.13 7.78
C ALA A 120 -14.13 -2.68 6.49
N THR A 121 -13.56 -1.69 5.79
CA THR A 121 -14.08 -1.16 4.53
C THR A 121 -13.97 -2.15 3.37
N SER A 122 -12.99 -3.06 3.42
CA SER A 122 -12.71 -4.02 2.36
C SER A 122 -13.59 -5.27 2.39
N ARG A 123 -14.22 -5.54 3.55
CA ARG A 123 -15.16 -6.65 3.69
C ARG A 123 -16.28 -6.49 2.65
N PRO A 124 -16.60 -7.54 1.88
CA PRO A 124 -17.87 -7.57 1.18
C PRO A 124 -18.97 -7.29 2.21
N GLY A 125 -19.93 -6.41 1.89
CA GLY A 125 -21.10 -6.22 2.73
C GLY A 125 -21.74 -7.58 2.99
N VAL A 126 -22.15 -7.79 4.23
CA VAL A 126 -23.10 -8.86 4.60
C VAL A 126 -24.36 -8.69 3.76
#